data_AF-A0AA39N8A5-F1
#
_entry.id   AF-A0AA39N8A5-F1
#
_cell.length_a   1.000
_cell.length_b   1.000
_cell.length_c   1.000
_cell.angle_alpha   90.00
_cell.angle_beta   90.00
_cell.angle_gamma   90.00
#
_symmetry.space_group_name_H-M   'P 1'
#
loop_
_entity.id
_entity.type
_entity.pdbx_description
1 polymer ?
#
loop_
_entity_poly.entity_id
_entity_poly.type
_entity_poly.pdbx_seq_one_letter_code
_entity_poly.pdbx_strand_id
1 'polypeptide(L)'
;MVDGINNSVIESDVVPLPNTSTGSDLNFGGNAFIQEDTVLKKEAGRDWDWEKERKWKIVNPARQHYSSGKGVGYVVGVKGGRVLKRAQFVNYPVWVCRDVEGVKGSRMWPAGKYVPQTRESPADSICAWNEDILLYLTVGTTHIPRPEDWPVMPVEHLNITLKPQSFFTMNPSMDVPGTRDPKSVAAFSQDAAPSHGHAGCH
;
A
#
# COMPACT_ATOMS: atom_id res chain seq x y z
N MET A 1 -0.33 -12.72 6.20
CA MET A 1 -1.61 -13.10 6.81
C MET A 1 -2.19 -11.90 7.56
N VAL A 2 -3.03 -11.11 6.89
CA VAL A 2 -3.72 -9.96 7.50
C VAL A 2 -4.97 -10.49 8.22
N ASP A 3 -4.98 -10.46 9.56
CA ASP A 3 -6.10 -10.91 10.39
C ASP A 3 -6.64 -12.32 10.05
N GLY A 4 -5.76 -13.22 9.58
CA GLY A 4 -6.09 -14.57 9.10
C GLY A 4 -5.43 -14.93 7.76
N ILE A 5 -5.71 -16.14 7.28
CA ILE A 5 -5.13 -16.72 6.04
C ILE A 5 -5.91 -16.35 4.76
N ASN A 6 -7.19 -16.00 4.90
CA ASN A 6 -8.03 -15.66 3.75
C ASN A 6 -7.87 -14.19 3.41
N ASN A 7 -6.82 -13.86 2.64
CA ASN A 7 -6.58 -12.50 2.18
C ASN A 7 -6.96 -12.33 0.70
N SER A 8 -7.13 -11.09 0.29
CA SER A 8 -7.37 -10.67 -1.10
C SER A 8 -6.63 -9.37 -1.37
N VAL A 9 -6.16 -9.18 -2.60
CA VAL A 9 -5.53 -7.92 -3.00
C VAL A 9 -6.52 -7.09 -3.80
N ILE A 10 -6.74 -5.86 -3.36
CA ILE A 10 -7.56 -4.85 -4.02
C ILE A 10 -6.64 -3.79 -4.60
N GLU A 11 -6.81 -3.50 -5.89
CA GLU A 11 -6.25 -2.31 -6.51
C GLU A 11 -7.24 -1.15 -6.37
N SER A 12 -6.78 -0.04 -5.82
CA SER A 12 -7.59 1.13 -5.47
C SER A 12 -7.09 2.33 -6.26
N ASP A 13 -7.90 2.79 -7.20
CA ASP A 13 -7.61 3.97 -8.03
C ASP A 13 -8.44 5.16 -7.55
N VAL A 14 -7.86 6.37 -7.62
CA VAL A 14 -8.58 7.62 -7.41
C VAL A 14 -8.92 8.20 -8.77
N VAL A 15 -10.23 8.34 -9.04
CA VAL A 15 -10.73 8.81 -10.33
C VAL A 15 -11.76 9.94 -10.12
N PRO A 16 -11.85 10.92 -11.03
CA PRO A 16 -12.95 11.88 -11.01
C PRO A 16 -14.29 11.15 -11.12
N LEU A 17 -15.36 11.72 -10.56
CA LEU A 17 -16.67 11.07 -10.59
C LEU A 17 -17.11 10.79 -12.04
N PRO A 18 -17.22 9.51 -12.46
CA PRO A 18 -17.46 9.18 -13.85
C PRO A 18 -18.83 9.65 -14.31
N ASN A 19 -18.94 10.01 -15.59
CA ASN A 19 -20.17 10.44 -16.25
C ASN A 19 -20.84 11.69 -15.65
N THR A 20 -20.09 12.53 -14.94
CA THR A 20 -20.59 13.81 -14.44
C THR A 20 -19.72 14.95 -14.95
N SER A 21 -20.34 15.92 -15.59
CA SER A 21 -19.69 17.19 -15.94
C SER A 21 -19.91 18.21 -14.83
N THR A 22 -19.03 19.21 -14.77
CA THR A 22 -19.23 20.40 -13.94
C THR A 22 -20.60 21.01 -14.23
N GLY A 23 -21.38 21.29 -13.19
CA GLY A 23 -22.76 21.79 -13.29
C GLY A 23 -23.85 20.72 -13.28
N SER A 24 -23.52 19.43 -13.18
CA SER A 24 -24.51 18.37 -12.95
C SER A 24 -25.00 18.33 -11.50
N ASP A 25 -26.21 17.82 -11.24
CA ASP A 25 -26.79 17.74 -9.89
C ASP A 25 -25.90 16.97 -8.90
N LEU A 26 -25.16 15.97 -9.38
CA LEU A 26 -24.27 15.12 -8.58
C LEU A 26 -22.85 15.70 -8.42
N ASN A 27 -22.43 16.63 -9.27
CA ASN A 27 -21.09 17.21 -9.25
C ASN A 27 -21.09 18.65 -9.77
N PHE A 28 -21.89 19.50 -9.14
CA PHE A 28 -22.08 20.89 -9.59
C PHE A 28 -20.76 21.67 -9.59
N GLY A 29 -19.94 21.48 -8.56
CA GLY A 29 -18.64 22.13 -8.41
C GLY A 29 -17.49 21.51 -9.21
N GLY A 30 -17.69 20.37 -9.89
CA GLY A 30 -16.64 19.69 -10.66
C GLY A 30 -15.46 19.18 -9.81
N ASN A 31 -15.60 19.15 -8.48
CA ASN A 31 -14.56 18.82 -7.52
C ASN A 31 -14.70 17.39 -6.95
N ALA A 32 -15.72 16.63 -7.37
CA ALA A 32 -15.93 15.28 -6.88
C ALA A 32 -14.95 14.28 -7.52
N PHE A 33 -14.31 13.49 -6.65
CA PHE A 33 -13.54 12.31 -7.01
C PHE A 33 -13.98 11.14 -6.14
N ILE A 34 -13.82 9.93 -6.67
CA ILE A 34 -14.17 8.69 -5.99
C ILE A 34 -12.97 7.75 -5.97
N GLN A 35 -13.07 6.75 -5.11
CA GLN A 35 -12.12 5.66 -5.06
C GLN A 35 -12.77 4.43 -5.71
N GLU A 36 -12.17 3.92 -6.77
CA GLU A 36 -12.61 2.71 -7.46
C GLU A 36 -11.75 1.52 -7.01
N ASP A 37 -12.37 0.53 -6.38
CA ASP A 37 -11.69 -0.64 -5.81
C ASP A 37 -11.93 -1.87 -6.72
N THR A 38 -10.87 -2.39 -7.33
CA THR A 38 -10.87 -3.59 -8.17
C THR A 38 -10.18 -4.76 -7.47
N VAL A 39 -10.91 -5.84 -7.21
CA VAL A 39 -10.34 -7.07 -6.63
C VAL A 39 -9.53 -7.82 -7.69
N LEU A 40 -8.26 -8.09 -7.40
CA LEU A 40 -7.38 -8.85 -8.29
C LEU A 40 -7.69 -10.35 -8.19
N LYS A 41 -8.22 -10.92 -9.28
CA LYS A 41 -8.67 -12.33 -9.34
C LYS A 41 -7.66 -13.29 -9.98
N LYS A 42 -6.62 -12.76 -10.63
CA LYS A 42 -5.62 -13.52 -11.38
C LYS A 42 -4.23 -13.10 -10.95
N GLU A 43 -3.29 -14.03 -11.01
CA GLU A 43 -1.89 -13.70 -10.82
C GLU A 43 -1.42 -12.77 -11.93
N ALA A 44 -0.89 -11.62 -11.55
CA ALA A 44 -0.47 -10.60 -12.48
C ALA A 44 0.53 -9.65 -11.83
N GLY A 45 1.46 -9.16 -12.64
CA GLY A 45 2.16 -7.92 -12.37
C GLY A 45 1.21 -6.75 -12.58
N ARG A 46 1.25 -5.75 -11.69
CA ARG A 46 0.44 -4.54 -11.76
C ARG A 46 1.34 -3.33 -11.92
N ASP A 47 1.09 -2.53 -12.94
CA ASP A 47 1.76 -1.25 -13.14
C ASP A 47 1.25 -0.21 -12.15
N TRP A 48 2.17 0.63 -11.70
CA TRP A 48 1.85 1.83 -10.94
C TRP A 48 1.31 2.90 -11.89
N ASP A 49 0.18 3.50 -11.53
CA ASP A 49 -0.41 4.63 -12.23
C ASP A 49 -0.32 5.87 -11.33
N TRP A 50 0.49 6.84 -11.74
CA TRP A 50 0.71 8.08 -10.98
C TRP A 50 -0.44 9.07 -11.14
N GLU A 51 -1.17 9.04 -12.25
CA GLU A 51 -2.31 9.94 -12.50
C GLU A 51 -3.49 9.59 -11.61
N LYS A 52 -3.68 8.29 -11.36
CA LYS A 52 -4.77 7.76 -10.53
C LYS A 52 -4.38 7.54 -9.07
N GLU A 53 -3.15 7.91 -8.71
CA GLU A 53 -2.56 7.63 -7.40
C GLU A 53 -2.84 6.19 -6.92
N ARG A 54 -2.70 5.22 -7.85
CA ARG A 54 -3.10 3.82 -7.68
C ARG A 54 -2.48 3.22 -6.43
N LYS A 55 -3.21 2.51 -5.58
CA LYS A 55 -2.65 1.83 -4.40
C LYS A 55 -3.10 0.38 -4.34
N TRP A 56 -2.30 -0.49 -3.74
CA TRP A 56 -2.72 -1.88 -3.50
C TRP A 56 -3.04 -2.08 -2.03
N LYS A 57 -4.14 -2.78 -1.75
CA LYS A 57 -4.61 -3.09 -0.41
C LYS A 57 -4.68 -4.59 -0.25
N ILE A 58 -4.05 -5.12 0.78
CA ILE A 58 -4.22 -6.51 1.20
C ILE A 58 -5.31 -6.50 2.25
N VAL A 59 -6.46 -7.09 1.94
CA VAL A 59 -7.63 -7.09 2.82
C VAL A 59 -8.01 -8.51 3.22
N ASN A 60 -8.61 -8.67 4.39
CA ASN A 60 -9.34 -9.86 4.77
C ASN A 60 -10.85 -9.60 4.58
N PRO A 61 -11.51 -10.28 3.62
CA PRO A 61 -12.95 -10.10 3.40
C PRO A 61 -13.82 -10.72 4.50
N ALA A 62 -13.30 -11.66 5.30
CA ALA A 62 -14.05 -12.33 6.36
C ALA A 62 -14.27 -11.44 7.59
N ARG A 63 -13.51 -10.35 7.74
CA ARG A 63 -13.64 -9.40 8.84
C ARG A 63 -13.83 -7.99 8.32
N GLN A 64 -14.95 -7.39 8.68
CA GLN A 64 -15.31 -6.02 8.29
C GLN A 64 -15.07 -5.06 9.45
N HIS A 65 -14.58 -3.88 9.10
CA HIS A 65 -14.45 -2.78 10.04
C HIS A 65 -15.82 -2.23 10.41
N TYR A 66 -16.08 -2.09 11.72
CA TYR A 66 -17.40 -1.75 12.27
C TYR A 66 -18.00 -0.44 11.74
N SER A 67 -17.16 0.58 11.45
CA SER A 67 -17.64 1.90 11.02
C SER A 67 -17.58 2.11 9.51
N SER A 68 -16.58 1.55 8.82
CA SER A 68 -16.40 1.78 7.39
C SER A 68 -17.06 0.70 6.52
N GLY A 69 -17.44 -0.44 7.10
CA GLY A 69 -17.97 -1.60 6.39
C GLY A 69 -16.97 -2.28 5.44
N LYS A 70 -15.74 -1.78 5.34
CA LYS A 70 -14.69 -2.31 4.46
C LYS A 70 -13.94 -3.46 5.15
N GLY A 71 -13.39 -4.39 4.36
CA GLY A 71 -12.53 -5.45 4.88
C GLY A 71 -11.28 -4.88 5.55
N VAL A 72 -10.88 -5.45 6.69
CA VAL A 72 -9.67 -5.05 7.42
C VAL A 72 -8.43 -5.28 6.55
N GLY A 73 -7.50 -4.32 6.47
CA GLY A 73 -6.41 -4.43 5.51
C GLY A 73 -5.18 -3.56 5.75
N TYR A 74 -4.17 -3.74 4.89
CA TYR A 74 -2.98 -2.90 4.80
C TYR A 74 -2.80 -2.35 3.39
N VAL A 75 -2.39 -1.08 3.28
CA VAL A 75 -2.08 -0.43 2.00
C VAL A 75 -0.59 -0.50 1.73
N VAL A 76 -0.24 -0.78 0.48
CA VAL A 76 1.13 -0.87 -0.03
C VAL A 76 1.34 0.22 -1.09
N GLY A 77 2.37 1.05 -0.90
CA GLY A 77 2.80 2.06 -1.88
C GLY A 77 4.20 1.76 -2.41
N VAL A 78 4.34 1.59 -3.72
CA VAL A 78 5.60 1.24 -4.39
C VAL A 78 5.69 1.94 -5.75
N LYS A 79 6.87 2.47 -6.10
CA LYS A 79 7.18 3.04 -7.42
C LYS A 79 7.99 2.03 -8.25
N GLY A 80 7.62 1.81 -9.51
CA GLY A 80 8.16 0.73 -10.36
C GLY A 80 9.27 1.15 -11.33
N GLY A 81 9.94 0.15 -11.91
CA GLY A 81 10.89 0.25 -13.02
C GLY A 81 10.65 -0.89 -14.04
N ARG A 82 11.42 -1.00 -15.14
CA ARG A 82 11.29 -2.08 -16.15
C ARG A 82 12.64 -2.60 -16.61
N VAL A 83 12.92 -3.92 -16.53
CA VAL A 83 14.19 -4.53 -16.98
C VAL A 83 14.04 -6.01 -17.40
N LEU A 84 14.74 -6.37 -18.50
CA LEU A 84 15.23 -7.65 -19.07
C LEU A 84 14.58 -9.02 -18.73
N LYS A 85 14.58 -9.92 -19.74
CA LYS A 85 14.05 -11.31 -19.79
C LYS A 85 14.40 -12.25 -18.63
N ARG A 86 15.44 -11.99 -17.83
CA ARG A 86 15.88 -12.84 -16.69
C ARG A 86 15.28 -12.41 -15.36
N ALA A 87 14.84 -11.16 -15.25
CA ALA A 87 14.36 -10.56 -14.03
C ALA A 87 12.94 -10.02 -14.26
N GLN A 88 12.03 -10.89 -14.71
CA GLN A 88 10.67 -10.49 -15.07
C GLN A 88 9.96 -9.80 -13.90
N PHE A 89 10.23 -10.20 -12.65
CA PHE A 89 9.69 -9.56 -11.46
C PHE A 89 9.97 -8.04 -11.41
N VAL A 90 11.02 -7.55 -12.08
CA VAL A 90 11.32 -6.12 -12.14
C VAL A 90 10.35 -5.33 -13.02
N ASN A 91 9.66 -5.97 -13.96
CA ASN A 91 8.79 -5.28 -14.94
C ASN A 91 7.58 -4.59 -14.32
N TYR A 92 7.17 -5.01 -13.14
CA TYR A 92 6.04 -4.43 -12.42
C TYR A 92 6.42 -4.19 -10.96
N PRO A 93 5.99 -3.07 -10.36
CA PRO A 93 6.25 -2.75 -8.95
C PRO A 93 5.61 -3.75 -7.99
N VAL A 94 4.47 -4.33 -8.36
CA VAL A 94 3.75 -5.30 -7.54
C VAL A 94 3.39 -6.51 -8.36
N TRP A 95 3.70 -7.68 -7.80
CA TRP A 95 3.23 -8.97 -8.30
C TRP A 95 2.39 -9.65 -7.25
N VAL A 96 1.16 -10.01 -7.63
CA VAL A 96 0.29 -10.84 -6.83
C VAL A 96 0.37 -12.26 -7.36
N CYS A 97 0.83 -13.18 -6.53
CA CYS A 97 0.97 -14.59 -6.84
C CYS A 97 0.23 -15.42 -5.79
N ARG A 98 -0.13 -16.65 -6.12
CA ARG A 98 -0.51 -17.63 -5.12
C ARG A 98 0.74 -18.08 -4.37
N ASP A 99 0.59 -18.26 -3.07
CA ASP A 99 1.60 -18.95 -2.30
C ASP A 99 1.58 -20.45 -2.63
N VAL A 100 2.75 -21.08 -2.64
CA VAL A 100 2.88 -22.51 -2.83
C VAL A 100 3.78 -23.00 -1.71
N GLU A 101 3.17 -23.60 -0.68
CA GLU A 101 3.89 -24.31 0.37
C GLU A 101 3.57 -25.81 0.26
N GLY A 102 4.58 -26.63 0.01
CA GLY A 102 4.41 -28.08 -0.09
C GLY A 102 5.67 -28.87 0.24
N VAL A 103 5.59 -30.20 0.14
CA VAL A 103 6.68 -31.13 0.46
C VAL A 103 7.95 -30.87 -0.37
N LYS A 104 7.80 -30.26 -1.56
CA LYS A 104 8.91 -29.90 -2.47
C LYS A 104 9.52 -28.52 -2.21
N GLY A 105 9.04 -27.77 -1.21
CA GLY A 105 9.53 -26.44 -0.83
C GLY A 105 8.45 -25.36 -0.92
N SER A 106 8.83 -24.13 -0.57
CA SER A 106 7.99 -22.95 -0.70
C SER A 106 8.50 -21.96 -1.75
N ARG A 107 7.59 -21.09 -2.19
CA ARG A 107 7.83 -20.13 -3.26
C ARG A 107 8.58 -18.89 -2.79
N MET A 108 9.89 -19.01 -2.63
CA MET A 108 10.70 -17.94 -2.04
C MET A 108 11.33 -16.98 -3.06
N TRP A 109 11.77 -17.49 -4.22
CA TRP A 109 12.70 -16.76 -5.09
C TRP A 109 12.02 -16.24 -6.38
N PRO A 110 11.80 -14.92 -6.53
CA PRO A 110 11.11 -14.36 -7.70
C PRO A 110 11.91 -14.51 -9.01
N ALA A 111 13.22 -14.77 -8.93
CA ALA A 111 14.10 -15.05 -10.06
C ALA A 111 14.53 -16.54 -10.15
N GLY A 112 13.94 -17.42 -9.33
CA GLY A 112 14.32 -18.83 -9.20
C GLY A 112 15.50 -19.08 -8.25
N LYS A 113 15.66 -20.35 -7.85
CA LYS A 113 16.67 -20.79 -6.86
C LYS A 113 18.12 -20.68 -7.36
N TYR A 114 18.36 -20.87 -8.66
CA TYR A 114 19.69 -20.86 -9.26
C TYR A 114 19.76 -19.72 -10.28
N VAL A 115 20.34 -18.59 -9.89
CA VAL A 115 20.34 -17.34 -10.68
C VAL A 115 21.57 -17.17 -11.60
N PRO A 116 22.80 -17.58 -11.23
CA PRO A 116 23.97 -17.39 -12.10
C PRO A 116 23.81 -18.07 -13.47
N GLN A 117 24.15 -17.33 -14.54
CA GLN A 117 24.17 -17.80 -15.94
C GLN A 117 22.86 -18.35 -16.53
N THR A 118 21.71 -18.23 -15.85
CA THR A 118 20.41 -18.56 -16.44
C THR A 118 20.11 -17.69 -17.66
N ARG A 119 19.63 -18.28 -18.75
CA ARG A 119 19.30 -17.51 -19.98
C ARG A 119 17.83 -17.12 -20.06
N GLU A 120 16.96 -17.85 -19.37
CA GLU A 120 15.51 -17.72 -19.43
C GLU A 120 14.91 -17.58 -18.02
N SER A 121 13.65 -17.13 -17.96
CA SER A 121 12.89 -17.10 -16.71
C SER A 121 12.48 -18.53 -16.33
N PRO A 122 12.68 -18.95 -15.07
CA PRO A 122 12.31 -20.30 -14.62
C PRO A 122 10.80 -20.54 -14.78
N ALA A 123 10.40 -21.74 -15.21
CA ALA A 123 8.97 -22.12 -15.34
C ALA A 123 8.19 -22.08 -14.01
N ASP A 124 8.90 -21.96 -12.88
CA ASP A 124 8.36 -21.72 -11.53
C ASP A 124 7.89 -20.25 -11.34
N SER A 125 7.95 -19.43 -12.40
CA SER A 125 7.47 -18.06 -12.44
C SER A 125 6.00 -17.96 -12.90
N ILE A 126 5.09 -18.20 -11.97
CA ILE A 126 3.78 -17.55 -11.75
C ILE A 126 2.66 -18.15 -12.59
N CYS A 127 1.90 -19.11 -12.02
CA CYS A 127 0.51 -19.36 -12.42
C CYS A 127 -0.41 -20.09 -11.38
N ALA A 128 -1.61 -19.50 -11.22
CA ALA A 128 -2.95 -20.02 -10.86
C ALA A 128 -3.37 -20.30 -9.39
N TRP A 129 -4.58 -19.81 -9.06
CA TRP A 129 -5.18 -19.67 -7.72
C TRP A 129 -5.92 -20.93 -7.21
N ASN A 130 -5.74 -21.24 -5.91
CA ASN A 130 -6.81 -21.31 -4.88
C ASN A 130 -6.14 -21.42 -3.50
N GLU A 131 -6.30 -20.40 -2.67
CA GLU A 131 -5.82 -20.25 -1.28
C GLU A 131 -4.33 -19.86 -1.08
N ASP A 132 -4.14 -18.96 -0.11
CA ASP A 132 -2.97 -18.16 0.32
C ASP A 132 -2.28 -17.28 -0.76
N ILE A 133 -1.93 -16.05 -0.40
CA ILE A 133 -1.44 -15.01 -1.32
C ILE A 133 -0.02 -14.59 -0.97
N LEU A 134 0.84 -14.59 -1.99
CA LEU A 134 2.19 -14.05 -1.95
C LEU A 134 2.28 -12.74 -2.74
N LEU A 135 2.80 -11.70 -2.10
CA LEU A 135 3.01 -10.39 -2.72
C LEU A 135 4.51 -10.14 -2.88
N TYR A 136 4.99 -9.98 -4.12
CA TYR A 136 6.34 -9.48 -4.38
C TYR A 136 6.30 -7.98 -4.67
N LEU A 137 7.11 -7.23 -3.92
CA LEU A 137 7.30 -5.80 -4.11
C LEU A 137 8.65 -5.56 -4.76
N THR A 138 8.62 -4.98 -5.94
CA THR A 138 9.82 -4.58 -6.66
C THR A 138 10.07 -3.11 -6.39
N VAL A 139 11.19 -2.81 -5.76
CA VAL A 139 11.60 -1.44 -5.47
C VAL A 139 13.04 -1.26 -5.90
N GLY A 140 13.31 -0.14 -6.55
CA GLY A 140 14.65 0.21 -7.01
C GLY A 140 14.74 1.69 -7.32
N THR A 141 15.96 2.14 -7.55
CA THR A 141 16.27 3.48 -8.05
C THR A 141 16.92 3.36 -9.43
N THR A 142 16.65 4.34 -10.30
CA THR A 142 17.40 4.51 -11.54
C THR A 142 18.58 5.42 -11.22
N HIS A 143 19.72 4.83 -10.85
CA HIS A 143 20.90 5.58 -10.45
C HIS A 143 21.57 6.22 -11.67
N ILE A 144 21.48 7.56 -11.77
CA ILE A 144 22.26 8.38 -12.70
C ILE A 144 23.40 8.98 -11.88
N PRO A 145 24.66 8.50 -12.04
CA PRO A 145 25.77 8.93 -11.20
C PRO A 145 26.03 10.43 -11.32
N ARG A 146 26.30 11.08 -10.19
CA ARG A 146 26.66 12.49 -10.13
C ARG A 146 28.12 12.66 -9.68
N PRO A 147 28.81 13.76 -10.00
CA PRO A 147 30.17 14.01 -9.52
C PRO A 147 30.32 13.94 -8.00
N GLU A 148 29.29 14.28 -7.24
CA GLU A 148 29.24 14.20 -5.77
C GLU A 148 29.23 12.75 -5.24
N ASP A 149 28.92 11.77 -6.10
CA ASP A 149 28.98 10.35 -5.74
C ASP A 149 30.45 9.84 -5.71
N TRP A 150 31.42 10.69 -6.07
CA TRP A 150 32.86 10.40 -6.09
C TRP A 150 33.62 11.24 -5.03
N PRO A 151 34.62 10.67 -4.33
CA PRO A 151 35.13 9.29 -4.38
C PRO A 151 34.33 8.28 -3.57
N VAL A 152 33.39 8.74 -2.75
CA VAL A 152 32.51 7.92 -1.93
C VAL A 152 31.09 8.44 -2.06
N MET A 153 30.19 7.59 -2.54
CA MET A 153 28.78 7.93 -2.74
C MET A 153 28.07 8.16 -1.39
N PRO A 154 27.39 9.30 -1.19
CA PRO A 154 26.49 9.50 -0.06
C PRO A 154 25.29 8.53 -0.08
N VAL A 155 24.68 8.27 1.07
CA VAL A 155 23.55 7.34 1.16
C VAL A 155 22.33 7.83 0.36
N GLU A 156 21.75 6.93 -0.44
CA GLU A 156 20.44 7.11 -1.08
C GLU A 156 19.41 6.23 -0.34
N HIS A 157 18.26 6.82 0.00
CA HIS A 157 17.22 6.12 0.78
C HIS A 157 16.05 5.68 -0.11
N LEU A 158 15.62 4.45 0.07
CA LEU A 158 14.44 3.86 -0.57
C LEU A 158 13.53 3.30 0.53
N ASN A 159 12.27 3.72 0.55
CA ASN A 159 11.34 3.35 1.61
C ASN A 159 10.08 2.69 1.06
N ILE A 160 9.63 1.63 1.73
CA ILE A 160 8.33 0.99 1.54
C ILE A 160 7.53 1.21 2.82
N THR A 161 6.24 1.51 2.71
CA THR A 161 5.39 1.65 3.88
C THR A 161 4.14 0.80 3.74
N LEU A 162 3.86 0.01 4.78
CA LEU A 162 2.63 -0.74 4.95
C LEU A 162 1.79 -0.03 6.01
N LYS A 163 0.71 0.63 5.59
CA LYS A 163 -0.16 1.37 6.52
C LYS A 163 -1.41 0.56 6.82
N PRO A 164 -1.79 0.38 8.09
CA PRO A 164 -3.06 -0.24 8.43
C PRO A 164 -4.21 0.63 7.90
N GLN A 165 -5.15 0.03 7.18
CA GLN A 165 -6.36 0.69 6.70
C GLN A 165 -7.57 -0.09 7.16
N SER A 166 -8.44 0.57 7.94
CA SER A 166 -9.63 -0.07 8.52
C SER A 166 -9.31 -1.32 9.36
N PHE A 167 -8.07 -1.47 9.83
CA PHE A 167 -7.64 -2.62 10.62
C PHE A 167 -7.98 -2.45 12.11
N PHE A 168 -7.68 -1.27 12.66
CA PHE A 168 -8.00 -0.92 14.03
C PHE A 168 -9.35 -0.21 14.10
N THR A 169 -10.00 -0.29 15.27
CA THR A 169 -11.29 0.38 15.50
C THR A 169 -11.14 1.90 15.64
N MET A 170 -10.05 2.34 16.26
CA MET A 170 -9.69 3.75 16.35
C MET A 170 -8.17 3.89 16.17
N ASN A 171 -7.66 5.11 16.24
CA ASN A 171 -6.22 5.35 16.20
C ASN A 171 -5.52 4.47 17.26
N PRO A 172 -4.63 3.55 16.88
CA PRO A 172 -4.01 2.61 17.82
C PRO A 172 -3.04 3.29 18.79
N SER A 173 -2.69 4.55 18.57
CA SER A 173 -1.78 5.30 19.43
C SER A 173 -2.50 6.12 20.52
N MET A 174 -3.82 5.98 20.69
CA MET A 174 -4.60 6.73 21.69
C MET A 174 -4.26 6.36 23.13
N ASP A 175 -3.62 5.21 23.35
CA ASP A 175 -3.11 4.76 24.65
C ASP A 175 -1.68 5.23 24.93
N VAL A 176 -1.01 5.86 23.95
CA VAL A 176 0.34 6.39 24.11
C VAL A 176 0.27 7.73 24.85
N PRO A 177 0.95 7.88 26.01
CA PRO A 177 0.94 9.13 26.74
C PRO A 177 1.58 10.23 25.90
N GLY A 178 0.90 11.38 25.80
CA GLY A 178 1.43 12.55 25.13
C GLY A 178 2.69 13.08 25.81
N THR A 179 3.62 13.62 25.03
CA THR A 179 4.76 14.37 25.57
C THR A 179 4.25 15.65 26.23
N ARG A 180 4.46 15.78 27.54
CA ARG A 180 4.07 16.99 28.29
C ARG A 180 5.04 18.12 27.96
N ASP A 181 4.60 19.08 27.14
CA ASP A 181 5.31 20.34 26.95
C ASP A 181 5.00 21.29 28.11
N PRO A 182 5.96 21.61 29.00
CA PRO A 182 5.73 22.52 30.11
C PRO A 182 5.40 23.96 29.67
N LYS A 183 5.62 24.32 28.40
CA LYS A 183 5.27 25.63 27.84
C LYS A 183 3.88 25.69 27.22
N SER A 184 3.23 24.54 27.01
CA SER A 184 1.84 24.49 26.54
C SER A 184 0.91 24.76 27.72
N VAL A 185 0.54 26.03 27.89
CA VAL A 185 -0.44 26.50 28.87
C VAL A 185 -1.65 27.04 28.14
N ALA A 186 -2.84 26.92 28.74
CA ALA A 186 -4.05 27.49 28.19
C ALA A 186 -3.86 29.00 27.98
N ALA A 187 -4.30 29.51 26.83
CA ALA A 187 -4.16 30.93 26.47
C ALA A 187 -4.91 31.88 27.42
N PHE A 188 -5.88 31.35 28.16
CA PHE A 188 -6.67 32.09 29.15
C PHE A 188 -6.62 31.35 30.49
N SER A 189 -6.45 32.09 31.59
CA SER A 189 -6.55 31.56 32.94
C SER A 189 -7.97 31.06 33.21
N GLN A 190 -8.10 30.02 34.04
CA GLN A 190 -9.36 29.36 34.37
C GLN A 190 -10.44 30.27 34.99
N ASP A 191 -10.09 31.52 35.33
CA ASP A 191 -11.00 32.49 35.95
C ASP A 191 -11.90 33.24 34.95
N ALA A 192 -11.76 33.03 33.64
CA ALA A 192 -12.40 33.86 32.62
C ALA A 192 -13.40 33.16 31.67
N ALA A 193 -13.84 31.92 31.93
CA ALA A 193 -14.83 31.27 31.05
C ALA A 193 -15.98 30.59 31.83
N PRO A 194 -17.25 30.88 31.50
CA PRO A 194 -18.39 30.15 32.06
C PRO A 194 -18.40 28.72 31.54
N SER A 195 -18.66 27.76 32.43
CA SER A 195 -18.75 26.33 32.16
C SER A 195 -19.55 26.01 30.91
N HIS A 196 -18.87 25.76 29.79
CA HIS A 196 -19.43 25.09 28.63
C HIS A 196 -18.59 23.84 28.36
N GLY A 197 -19.30 22.72 28.21
CA GLY A 197 -18.78 21.37 28.30
C GLY A 197 -17.54 21.12 27.46
N HIS A 198 -16.72 20.20 27.98
CA HIS A 198 -15.52 19.66 27.37
C HIS A 198 -15.70 19.34 25.88
N ALA A 199 -15.23 20.25 25.02
CA ALA A 199 -14.82 19.95 23.66
C ALA A 199 -13.29 19.95 23.65
N GLY A 200 -12.70 18.87 24.18
CA GLY A 200 -11.31 18.56 23.94
C GLY A 200 -11.22 17.93 22.55
N CYS A 201 -10.51 18.58 21.63
CA CYS A 201 -10.05 17.94 20.41
C CYS A 201 -9.19 16.74 20.79
N HIS A 202 -9.70 15.54 20.48
CA HIS A 202 -8.95 14.29 20.43
C HIS A 202 -8.58 14.00 18.98
#